data_AF-A0A5D0EIF1-F1
#
_entry.id   AF-A0A5D0EIF1-F1
#
_cell.length_a   1.000
_cell.length_b   1.000
_cell.length_c   1.000
_cell.angle_alpha   90.00
_cell.angle_beta   90.00
_cell.angle_gamma   90.00
#
_symmetry.space_group_name_H-M   'P 1'
#
loop_
_entity.id
_entity.type
_entity.pdbx_description
1 polymer ?
#
loop_
_entity_poly.entity_id
_entity_poly.type
_entity_poly.pdbx_seq_one_letter_code
_entity_poly.pdbx_strand_id
1 'polypeptide(L)'
;MKNKVYIFISSYFLVACLPFEGINTNIIYQNQCEYKIEIYDPMSVPEKFSLDKGEKQLHITHAEYNIIRKSLPDVLYQANNKENKFYIENPDKYTYKLIACPENAKPTGDGNWIKIN
;
A
#
# COMPACT_ATOMS: atom_id res chain seq x y z
N MET A 1 -3.90 -51.80 -25.10
CA MET A 1 -4.19 -51.04 -23.87
C MET A 1 -2.98 -50.19 -23.43
N LYS A 2 -2.41 -49.36 -24.32
CA LYS A 2 -1.19 -48.55 -24.06
C LYS A 2 -1.34 -47.05 -24.38
N ASN A 3 -2.38 -46.65 -25.12
CA ASN A 3 -2.55 -45.25 -25.57
C ASN A 3 -3.36 -44.36 -24.60
N LYS A 4 -4.05 -44.93 -23.60
CA LYS A 4 -4.84 -44.11 -22.65
C LYS A 4 -3.99 -43.43 -21.58
N VAL A 5 -2.79 -43.95 -21.28
CA VAL A 5 -1.91 -43.41 -20.21
C VAL A 5 -1.26 -42.08 -20.62
N TYR A 6 -0.87 -41.93 -21.89
CA TYR A 6 -0.24 -40.70 -22.40
C TYR A 6 -1.19 -39.49 -22.43
N ILE A 7 -2.49 -39.73 -22.61
CA ILE A 7 -3.50 -38.66 -22.67
C ILE A 7 -3.71 -38.03 -21.28
N PHE A 8 -3.62 -38.80 -20.20
CA PHE A 8 -3.79 -38.29 -18.83
C PHE A 8 -2.61 -37.44 -18.33
N ILE A 9 -1.39 -37.71 -18.80
CA ILE A 9 -0.19 -36.96 -18.40
C ILE A 9 -0.13 -35.61 -19.13
N SER A 10 -0.61 -35.56 -20.38
CA SER A 10 -0.63 -34.34 -21.18
C SER A 10 -1.60 -33.27 -20.66
N SER A 11 -2.70 -33.66 -19.99
CA SER A 11 -3.66 -32.71 -19.43
C SER A 11 -3.20 -32.05 -18.13
N TYR A 12 -2.28 -32.68 -17.38
CA TYR A 12 -1.77 -32.15 -16.10
C TYR A 12 -0.82 -30.96 -16.27
N PHE A 13 -0.13 -30.86 -17.41
CA PHE A 13 0.80 -29.75 -17.68
C PHE A 13 0.10 -28.44 -18.09
N LEU A 14 -1.19 -28.47 -18.44
CA LEU A 14 -1.93 -27.27 -18.85
C LEU A 14 -2.46 -26.44 -17.67
N VAL A 15 -2.46 -26.97 -16.45
CA VAL A 15 -3.00 -26.28 -15.25
C VAL A 15 -1.94 -25.51 -14.46
N ALA A 16 -0.65 -25.68 -14.79
CA ALA A 16 0.47 -25.09 -14.04
C ALA A 16 0.72 -23.60 -14.34
N CYS A 17 -0.02 -22.99 -15.29
CA CYS A 17 0.13 -21.60 -15.69
C CYS A 17 -1.03 -20.69 -15.25
N LEU A 18 -1.78 -21.05 -14.21
CA LEU A 18 -2.72 -20.11 -13.62
C LEU A 18 -1.93 -19.07 -12.81
N PRO A 19 -2.02 -17.76 -13.14
CA PRO A 19 -1.41 -16.71 -12.34
C PRO A 19 -2.26 -16.56 -11.07
N PHE A 20 -2.03 -17.43 -10.10
CA PHE A 20 -2.64 -17.35 -8.77
C PHE A 20 -1.68 -16.65 -7.79
N GLU A 21 -0.88 -15.71 -8.29
CA GLU A 21 -0.13 -14.80 -7.44
C GLU A 21 -1.01 -13.57 -7.21
N GLY A 22 -1.39 -13.33 -5.96
CA GLY A 22 -2.12 -12.13 -5.57
C GLY A 22 -1.31 -10.89 -5.97
N ILE A 23 -1.95 -9.91 -6.60
CA ILE A 23 -1.28 -8.65 -6.91
C ILE A 23 -1.11 -7.87 -5.60
N ASN A 24 0.12 -7.86 -5.08
CA ASN A 24 0.47 -7.10 -3.89
C ASN A 24 0.36 -5.60 -4.17
N THR A 25 -0.10 -4.86 -3.17
CA THR A 25 -0.19 -3.40 -3.22
C THR A 25 1.02 -2.82 -2.49
N ASN A 26 1.58 -1.74 -3.03
CA ASN A 26 2.65 -0.98 -2.42
C ASN A 26 2.03 0.16 -1.60
N ILE A 27 2.52 0.37 -0.39
CA ILE A 27 2.16 1.52 0.43
C ILE A 27 3.41 2.33 0.74
N ILE A 28 3.39 3.60 0.36
CA ILE A 28 4.46 4.55 0.67
C ILE A 28 3.97 5.41 1.84
N TYR A 29 4.55 5.22 3.02
CA TYR A 29 4.30 6.09 4.16
C TYR A 29 5.28 7.26 4.12
N GLN A 30 4.77 8.47 4.34
CA GLN A 30 5.55 9.69 4.37
C GLN A 30 5.20 10.52 5.59
N ASN A 31 6.21 10.89 6.37
CA ASN A 31 6.04 11.81 7.49
C ASN A 31 6.41 13.24 7.08
N GLN A 32 5.41 14.13 6.95
CA GLN A 32 5.64 15.57 6.78
C GLN A 32 5.43 16.37 8.07
N CYS A 33 5.11 15.70 9.17
CA CYS A 33 5.02 16.33 10.48
C CYS A 33 6.39 16.81 10.96
N GLU A 34 6.42 17.79 11.88
CA GLU A 34 7.66 18.27 12.47
C GLU A 34 8.25 17.33 13.54
N TYR A 35 7.51 16.30 13.89
CA TYR A 35 7.82 15.33 14.95
C TYR A 35 7.75 13.91 14.40
N LYS A 36 8.31 12.98 15.18
CA LYS A 36 8.24 11.54 14.91
C LYS A 36 6.80 11.04 15.06
N ILE A 37 6.38 10.18 14.14
CA ILE A 37 5.06 9.52 14.18
C ILE A 37 5.23 8.02 14.37
N GLU A 38 4.26 7.40 15.06
CA GLU A 38 4.14 5.95 15.14
C GLU A 38 2.97 5.48 14.28
N ILE A 39 3.16 4.39 13.56
CA ILE A 39 2.20 3.84 12.63
C ILE A 39 1.96 2.39 13.02
N TYR A 40 0.69 2.01 13.06
CA TYR A 40 0.27 0.63 13.20
C TYR A 40 -0.64 0.29 12.02
N ASP A 41 -0.15 -0.56 11.13
CA ASP A 41 -0.90 -1.08 10.01
C ASP A 41 -0.75 -2.60 9.97
N PRO A 42 -1.79 -3.36 10.34
CA PRO A 42 -1.76 -4.82 10.42
C PRO A 42 -1.58 -5.49 9.04
N MET A 43 -1.64 -4.74 7.95
CA MET A 43 -1.47 -5.24 6.59
C MET A 43 -0.06 -4.97 6.03
N SER A 44 0.73 -4.16 6.74
CA SER A 44 2.08 -3.75 6.38
C SER A 44 3.14 -4.62 7.04
N VAL A 45 4.36 -4.62 6.47
CA VAL A 45 5.51 -5.35 7.03
C VAL A 45 6.69 -4.40 7.16
N PRO A 46 7.14 -4.09 8.38
CA PRO A 46 6.59 -4.51 9.68
C PRO A 46 5.25 -3.84 10.05
N GLU A 47 4.41 -4.51 10.84
CA GLU A 47 3.07 -3.99 11.23
C GLU A 47 3.12 -2.70 12.07
N LYS A 48 4.13 -2.58 12.94
CA LYS A 48 4.38 -1.38 13.74
C LYS A 48 5.75 -0.81 13.38
N PHE A 49 5.76 0.47 13.05
CA PHE A 49 6.98 1.21 12.75
C PHE A 49 6.82 2.68 13.08
N SER A 50 7.92 3.41 13.01
CA SER A 50 7.94 4.85 13.25
C SER A 50 8.69 5.55 12.14
N LEU A 51 8.27 6.77 11.83
CA LEU A 51 8.93 7.62 10.84
C LEU A 51 9.37 8.92 11.48
N ASP A 52 10.64 9.27 11.33
CA ASP A 52 11.17 10.57 11.73
C ASP A 52 10.75 11.67 10.74
N LYS A 53 10.98 12.95 11.10
CA LYS A 53 10.58 14.10 10.28
C LYS A 53 11.16 14.00 8.87
N GLY A 54 10.29 14.05 7.86
CA GLY A 54 10.67 14.01 6.45
C GLY A 54 10.98 12.62 5.90
N GLU A 55 10.92 11.57 6.72
CA GLU A 55 11.18 10.22 6.27
C GLU A 55 10.06 9.66 5.39
N LYS A 56 10.47 8.77 4.50
CA LYS A 56 9.61 8.01 3.59
C LYS A 56 10.01 6.55 3.64
N GLN A 57 9.04 5.66 3.79
CA GLN A 57 9.27 4.22 3.73
C GLN A 57 8.26 3.55 2.81
N LEU A 58 8.76 2.65 1.98
CA LEU A 58 7.96 1.77 1.12
C LEU A 58 7.73 0.45 1.84
N HIS A 59 6.47 0.04 1.92
CA HIS A 59 6.04 -1.22 2.49
C HIS A 59 5.23 -1.98 1.45
N ILE A 60 5.37 -3.30 1.45
CA ILE A 60 4.59 -4.19 0.59
C ILE A 60 3.48 -4.78 1.47
N THR A 61 2.25 -4.78 0.96
CA THR A 61 1.11 -5.35 1.68
C THR A 61 0.99 -6.84 1.46
N HIS A 62 0.56 -7.57 2.49
CA HIS A 62 0.20 -8.99 2.35
C HIS A 62 -1.19 -9.23 1.75
N ALA A 63 -2.05 -8.21 1.70
CA ALA A 63 -3.44 -8.36 1.25
C ALA A 63 -3.63 -7.94 -0.21
N GLU A 64 -4.64 -8.55 -0.84
CA GLU A 64 -5.06 -8.20 -2.20
C GLU A 64 -5.50 -6.73 -2.30
N TYR A 65 -5.28 -6.13 -3.47
CA TYR A 65 -5.66 -4.75 -3.79
C TYR A 65 -7.09 -4.34 -3.34
N ASN A 66 -8.08 -5.22 -3.54
CA ASN A 66 -9.48 -4.91 -3.19
C ASN A 66 -9.70 -4.83 -1.66
N ILE A 67 -8.92 -5.58 -0.89
CA ILE A 67 -8.94 -5.55 0.57
C ILE A 67 -8.27 -4.26 1.04
N ILE A 68 -7.05 -3.99 0.53
CA ILE A 68 -6.27 -2.79 0.85
C ILE A 68 -7.07 -1.52 0.58
N ARG A 69 -7.73 -1.42 -0.58
CA ARG A 69 -8.54 -0.24 -0.91
C ARG A 69 -9.66 0.04 0.10
N LYS A 70 -10.22 -1.00 0.73
CA LYS A 70 -11.30 -0.85 1.72
C LYS A 70 -10.78 -0.49 3.11
N SER A 71 -9.62 -1.00 3.49
CA SER A 71 -9.04 -0.85 4.83
C SER A 71 -8.08 0.33 4.97
N LEU A 72 -7.50 0.83 3.88
CA LEU A 72 -6.58 1.98 3.89
C LEU A 72 -7.13 3.22 4.65
N PRO A 73 -8.42 3.59 4.50
CA PRO A 73 -8.98 4.74 5.23
C PRO A 73 -9.01 4.59 6.75
N ASP A 74 -8.89 3.36 7.25
CA ASP A 74 -8.90 3.03 8.68
C ASP A 74 -7.48 3.01 9.27
N VAL A 75 -6.44 3.13 8.44
CA VAL A 75 -5.05 3.20 8.90
C VAL A 75 -4.81 4.59 9.52
N LEU A 76 -4.34 4.61 10.76
CA LEU A 76 -4.08 5.82 11.53
C LEU A 76 -2.60 5.90 11.92
N TYR A 77 -2.13 7.11 12.19
CA TYR A 77 -0.86 7.33 12.88
C TYR A 77 -1.07 8.01 14.21
N GLN A 78 -0.17 7.70 15.14
CA GLN A 78 -0.12 8.34 16.43
C GLN A 78 0.92 9.46 16.43
N ALA A 79 0.49 10.62 16.90
CA ALA A 79 1.29 11.82 17.05
C ALA A 79 0.87 12.54 18.32
N ASN A 80 1.82 12.85 19.20
CA ASN A 80 1.56 13.56 20.46
C ASN A 80 0.40 12.94 21.26
N ASN A 81 0.36 11.60 21.37
CA ASN A 81 -0.70 10.82 22.02
C ASN A 81 -2.11 10.99 21.43
N LYS A 82 -2.22 11.48 20.20
CA LYS A 82 -3.48 11.55 19.45
C LYS A 82 -3.38 10.71 18.19
N GLU A 83 -4.47 10.05 17.86
CA GLU A 83 -4.63 9.36 16.59
C GLU A 83 -5.06 10.35 15.51
N ASN A 84 -4.44 10.22 14.33
CA ASN A 84 -4.68 11.09 13.19
C ASN A 84 -4.81 10.24 11.92
N LYS A 85 -5.60 10.75 10.98
CA LYS A 85 -5.78 10.12 9.67
C LYS A 85 -4.69 10.58 8.72
N PHE A 86 -4.22 9.66 7.88
CA PHE A 86 -3.38 10.00 6.74
C PHE A 86 -4.19 10.71 5.65
N TYR A 87 -3.52 11.57 4.92
CA TYR A 87 -3.96 11.92 3.58
C TYR A 87 -3.50 10.82 2.61
N ILE A 88 -4.41 10.36 1.76
CA ILE A 88 -4.18 9.22 0.88
C ILE A 88 -4.11 9.74 -0.56
N GLU A 89 -2.97 9.49 -1.22
CA GLU A 89 -2.80 9.65 -2.66
C GLU A 89 -2.70 8.27 -3.32
N ASN A 90 -3.19 8.18 -4.57
CA ASN A 90 -3.10 6.96 -5.37
C ASN A 90 -2.35 7.27 -6.68
N PRO A 91 -1.00 7.27 -6.67
CA PRO A 91 -0.20 7.60 -7.85
C PRO A 91 -0.39 6.64 -9.02
N ASP A 92 -0.64 5.35 -8.76
CA ASP A 92 -0.89 4.35 -9.79
C ASP A 92 -1.90 3.29 -9.33
N LYS A 93 -2.14 2.24 -10.12
CA LYS A 93 -3.18 1.24 -9.82
C LYS A 93 -2.87 0.38 -8.59
N TYR A 94 -1.61 0.20 -8.23
CA TYR A 94 -1.15 -0.74 -7.20
C TYR A 94 -0.27 -0.08 -6.14
N THR A 95 -0.17 1.24 -6.13
CA THR A 95 0.62 2.00 -5.17
C THR A 95 -0.22 3.08 -4.53
N TYR A 96 -0.34 3.02 -3.21
CA TYR A 96 -0.90 4.08 -2.39
C TYR A 96 0.20 4.84 -1.66
N LYS A 97 -0.06 6.10 -1.37
CA LYS A 97 0.82 6.94 -0.56
C LYS A 97 0.05 7.55 0.59
N LEU A 98 0.52 7.30 1.81
CA LEU A 98 -0.07 7.74 3.06
C LEU A 98 0.80 8.85 3.63
N ILE A 99 0.23 10.04 3.71
CA ILE A 99 0.94 11.27 4.04
C ILE A 99 0.43 11.80 5.37
N ALA A 100 1.33 11.87 6.36
CA ALA A 100 1.05 12.48 7.66
C ALA A 100 1.36 13.99 7.62
N CYS A 101 0.47 14.79 8.20
CA CYS A 101 0.53 16.27 8.19
C CYS A 101 0.69 16.87 6.78
N PRO A 102 -0.24 16.61 5.83
CA PRO A 102 -0.15 17.11 4.45
C PRO A 102 -0.08 18.63 4.34
N GLU A 103 -0.58 19.37 5.33
CA GLU A 103 -0.49 20.83 5.42
C GLU A 103 0.95 21.36 5.47
N ASN A 104 1.89 20.53 5.91
CA ASN A 104 3.32 20.86 5.97
C ASN A 104 4.06 20.51 4.67
N ALA A 105 3.38 19.92 3.69
CA ALA A 105 3.93 19.79 2.36
C ALA A 105 4.24 21.20 1.85
N LYS A 106 5.53 21.55 1.77
CA LYS A 106 5.94 22.70 0.96
C LYS A 106 5.33 22.48 -0.42
N PRO A 107 4.68 23.49 -1.03
CA PRO A 107 4.37 23.40 -2.44
C PRO A 107 5.72 23.18 -3.14
N THR A 108 5.98 21.96 -3.60
CA THR A 108 6.95 21.75 -4.67
C THR A 108 6.46 22.67 -5.77
N GLY A 109 7.24 23.73 -6.01
CA GLY A 109 6.83 24.83 -6.87
C GLY A 109 6.35 24.31 -8.22
N ASP A 110 5.03 24.26 -8.36
CA ASP A 110 4.23 24.61 -9.51
C ASP A 110 2.80 24.71 -8.99
N GLY A 111 2.36 25.95 -8.80
CA GLY A 111 1.09 26.30 -8.17
C GLY A 111 -0.10 25.90 -9.03
N ASN A 112 -0.47 24.62 -9.00
CA ASN A 112 -1.67 24.14 -9.65
C ASN A 112 -2.50 23.25 -8.72
N TRP A 113 -2.82 23.77 -7.53
CA TRP A 113 -3.98 23.31 -6.77
C TRP A 113 -5.22 23.97 -7.36
N ILE A 114 -5.64 23.53 -8.55
CA ILE A 114 -6.97 23.90 -9.05
C ILE A 114 -7.96 23.20 -8.13
N LYS A 115 -8.57 23.99 -7.23
CA LYS A 115 -9.87 23.69 -6.66
C LYS A 115 -10.83 23.46 -7.83
N ILE A 116 -11.17 22.22 -8.10
CA ILE A 116 -12.30 21.92 -8.97
C ILE A 116 -13.54 22.13 -8.09
N ASN A 117 -14.32 23.12 -8.50
CA ASN A 117 -15.55 23.62 -7.89
C ASN A 117 -16.66 22.56 -7.87
#